data_AF-A0A9D7KKQ6-F1
#
_entry.id   AF-A0A9D7KKQ6-F1
#
_cell.length_a   1.000
_cell.length_b   1.000
_cell.length_c   1.000
_cell.angle_alpha   90.00
_cell.angle_beta   90.00
_cell.angle_gamma   90.00
#
_symmetry.space_group_name_H-M   'P 1'
#
loop_
_entity.id
_entity.type
_entity.pdbx_description
1 polymer ?
#
loop_
_entity_poly.entity_id
_entity_poly.type
_entity_poly.pdbx_seq_one_letter_code
_entity_poly.pdbx_strand_id
1 'polypeptide(L)'
;MASLVEFLQDYAENKDIERAYSHATEKHFGQSGIYNDAGFDIPYICLRLPTGGGKTLLASHTIPVVCREFLARDFSLVIWLVPSNAILEQTYNCLQDASHPYRIILEEAFDGHLEVMKVEDALSVSKGTMQSIP
;
A
#
# COMPACT_ATOMS: atom_id res chain seq x y z
N MET A 1 4.94 11.27 -1.15
CA MET A 1 5.55 9.99 -1.58
C MET A 1 7.05 9.93 -1.30
N ALA A 2 7.85 10.96 -1.59
CA ALA A 2 9.31 10.92 -1.33
C ALA A 2 9.69 10.51 0.10
N SER A 3 9.01 11.04 1.12
CA SER A 3 9.25 10.67 2.51
C SER A 3 8.97 9.20 2.82
N LEU A 4 8.01 8.58 2.12
CA LEU A 4 7.72 7.16 2.28
C LEU A 4 8.81 6.30 1.63
N VAL A 5 9.24 6.67 0.41
CA VAL A 5 10.32 5.98 -0.31
C VAL A 5 11.60 5.97 0.54
N GLU A 6 12.01 7.14 1.04
CA GLU A 6 13.20 7.29 1.88
C GLU A 6 13.12 6.41 3.13
N PHE A 7 11.98 6.44 3.83
CA PHE A 7 11.76 5.63 5.02
C PHE A 7 11.89 4.13 4.72
N LEU A 8 11.25 3.65 3.65
CA LEU A 8 11.24 2.24 3.30
C LEU A 8 12.63 1.75 2.86
N GLN A 9 13.35 2.56 2.07
CA GLN A 9 14.71 2.25 1.62
C GLN A 9 15.69 2.21 2.80
N ASP A 10 15.67 3.23 3.67
CA ASP A 10 16.55 3.29 4.84
C ASP A 10 16.31 2.11 5.78
N TYR A 11 15.04 1.77 6.05
CA TYR A 11 14.72 0.58 6.84
C TYR A 11 15.10 -0.73 6.13
N ALA A 12 14.91 -0.83 4.82
CA ALA A 12 15.29 -2.03 4.06
C ALA A 12 16.79 -2.33 4.19
N GLU A 13 17.63 -1.29 4.17
CA GLU A 13 19.09 -1.38 4.27
C GLU A 13 19.58 -1.58 5.72
N ASN A 14 19.10 -0.74 6.65
CA ASN A 14 19.69 -0.64 7.99
C ASN A 14 18.96 -1.47 9.05
N LYS A 15 17.72 -1.89 8.79
CA LYS A 15 16.85 -2.61 9.74
C LYS A 15 16.62 -1.89 11.07
N ASP A 16 16.79 -0.57 11.09
CA ASP A 16 16.53 0.29 12.24
C ASP A 16 15.34 1.21 11.93
N ILE A 17 14.18 0.87 12.50
CA ILE A 17 12.90 1.52 12.18
C ILE A 17 12.79 2.94 12.75
N GLU A 18 13.32 3.15 13.95
CA GLU A 18 13.28 4.45 14.63
C GLU A 18 14.19 5.45 13.92
N ARG A 19 15.40 4.99 13.53
CA ARG A 19 16.32 5.77 12.72
C ARG A 19 15.71 6.09 11.36
N ALA A 20 15.21 5.09 10.63
CA ALA A 20 14.64 5.30 9.29
C ALA A 20 13.51 6.33 9.33
N TYR A 21 12.63 6.24 10.34
CA TYR A 21 11.51 7.18 10.50
C TYR A 21 11.98 8.60 10.85
N SER A 22 12.88 8.73 11.83
CA SER A 22 13.40 10.04 12.24
C SER A 22 14.18 10.73 11.11
N HIS A 23 15.00 9.98 10.38
CA HIS A 23 15.75 10.49 9.24
C HIS A 23 14.83 10.96 8.10
N ALA A 24 13.87 10.13 7.69
CA ALA A 24 12.92 10.50 6.64
C ALA A 24 12.07 11.72 7.02
N THR A 25 11.65 11.82 8.29
CA THR A 25 10.85 12.96 8.76
C THR A 25 11.66 14.24 8.92
N GLU A 26 12.89 14.17 9.41
CA GLU A 26 13.81 15.31 9.46
C GLU A 26 14.05 15.87 8.06
N LYS A 27 14.38 15.00 7.10
CA LYS A 27 14.68 15.39 5.72
C LYS A 27 13.50 16.04 5.00
N HIS A 28 12.27 15.54 5.21
CA HIS A 28 11.09 15.98 4.46
C HIS A 28 10.20 16.99 5.18
N PHE A 29 10.28 17.06 6.51
CA PHE A 29 9.43 17.93 7.33
C PHE A 29 10.23 18.87 8.24
N GLY A 30 11.57 18.78 8.25
CA GLY A 30 12.43 19.62 9.08
C GLY A 30 12.38 19.30 10.58
N GLN A 31 11.83 18.13 10.94
CA GLN A 31 11.76 17.66 12.30
C GLN A 31 11.81 16.14 12.38
N SER A 32 12.73 15.64 13.20
CA SER A 32 12.86 14.22 13.55
C SER A 32 11.63 13.77 14.32
N GLY A 33 10.80 12.98 13.67
CA GLY A 33 9.62 12.36 14.23
C GLY A 33 9.97 11.15 15.10
N ILE A 34 9.11 10.86 16.06
CA ILE A 34 9.17 9.65 16.89
C ILE A 34 8.33 8.56 16.20
N TYR A 35 8.94 7.41 15.95
CA TYR A 35 8.23 6.25 15.43
C TYR A 35 7.31 5.69 16.52
N ASN A 36 6.02 5.54 16.21
CA ASN A 36 5.05 4.97 17.15
C ASN A 36 4.88 3.50 16.79
N ASP A 37 5.52 2.63 17.56
CA ASP A 37 5.42 1.19 17.35
C ASP A 37 4.00 0.67 17.65
N ALA A 38 3.45 -0.06 16.69
CA ALA A 38 2.16 -0.73 16.81
C ALA A 38 2.30 -2.21 17.20
N GLY A 39 3.52 -2.68 17.51
CA GLY A 39 3.84 -4.03 17.91
C GLY A 39 3.97 -5.00 16.74
N PHE A 40 4.34 -4.51 15.57
CA PHE A 40 4.55 -5.33 14.38
C PHE A 40 6.05 -5.52 14.12
N ASP A 41 6.45 -6.74 13.75
CA ASP A 41 7.82 -7.05 13.31
C ASP A 41 8.14 -6.51 11.90
N ILE A 42 7.21 -5.76 11.31
CA ILE A 42 7.30 -5.14 9.98
C ILE A 42 7.05 -3.63 10.10
N PRO A 43 7.52 -2.82 9.13
CA PRO A 43 7.23 -1.38 9.13
C PRO A 43 5.74 -1.10 9.15
N TYR A 44 5.34 -0.24 10.08
CA TYR A 44 3.98 0.25 10.24
C TYR A 44 3.94 1.76 10.07
N ILE A 45 3.08 2.24 9.18
CA ILE A 45 2.93 3.67 8.91
C ILE A 45 1.46 4.05 8.94
N CYS A 46 1.15 5.14 9.64
CA CYS A 46 -0.18 5.74 9.65
C CYS A 46 -0.15 7.08 8.92
N LEU A 47 -0.81 7.14 7.75
CA LEU A 47 -1.05 8.40 7.04
C LEU A 47 -2.39 8.98 7.49
N ARG A 48 -2.35 10.13 8.17
CA ARG A 48 -3.57 10.82 8.65
C ARG A 48 -4.06 11.81 7.61
N LEU A 49 -5.29 11.59 7.13
CA LEU A 49 -5.96 12.47 6.18
C LEU A 49 -7.37 12.84 6.69
N PRO A 50 -7.88 14.04 6.36
CA PRO A 50 -9.27 14.40 6.66
C PRO A 50 -10.27 13.58 5.84
N THR A 51 -11.52 13.55 6.26
CA THR A 51 -12.63 12.98 5.46
C THR A 51 -12.70 13.71 4.11
N GLY A 52 -12.89 12.97 3.02
CA GLY A 52 -12.82 13.52 1.66
C GLY A 52 -11.41 13.83 1.15
N GLY A 53 -10.36 13.70 1.98
CA GLY A 53 -8.96 13.97 1.58
C GLY A 53 -8.33 12.93 0.65
N GLY A 54 -9.12 12.09 -0.04
CA GLY A 54 -8.59 11.13 -1.01
C GLY A 54 -7.80 9.97 -0.42
N LYS A 55 -8.22 9.41 0.73
CA LYS A 55 -7.52 8.30 1.40
C LYS A 55 -7.25 7.11 0.47
N THR A 56 -8.29 6.68 -0.26
CA THR A 56 -8.20 5.55 -1.19
C THR A 56 -7.32 5.87 -2.39
N LEU A 57 -7.34 7.13 -2.88
CA LEU A 57 -6.45 7.59 -3.95
C LEU A 57 -4.98 7.50 -3.51
N LEU A 58 -4.69 8.04 -2.32
CA LEU A 58 -3.35 7.98 -1.74
C LEU A 58 -2.88 6.54 -1.52
N ALA A 59 -3.76 5.68 -1.01
CA ALA A 59 -3.45 4.27 -0.82
C ALA A 59 -3.17 3.56 -2.17
N SER A 60 -3.90 3.89 -3.24
CA SER A 60 -3.64 3.36 -4.59
C SER A 60 -2.24 3.72 -5.10
N HIS A 61 -1.77 4.94 -4.84
CA HIS A 61 -0.38 5.34 -5.14
C HIS A 61 0.66 4.73 -4.19
N THR A 62 0.25 4.33 -2.98
CA THR A 62 1.16 3.83 -1.94
C THR A 62 1.54 2.37 -2.18
N ILE A 63 0.59 1.55 -2.62
CA ILE A 63 0.80 0.13 -2.93
C ILE A 63 2.04 -0.11 -3.83
N PRO A 64 2.16 0.50 -5.02
CA PRO A 64 3.28 0.24 -5.90
C PRO A 64 4.61 0.79 -5.39
N VAL A 65 4.59 1.78 -4.49
CA VAL A 65 5.80 2.26 -3.80
C VAL A 65 6.29 1.23 -2.80
N VAL A 66 5.40 0.67 -1.98
CA VAL A 66 5.79 -0.39 -1.02
C VAL A 66 6.29 -1.64 -1.75
N CYS A 67 5.63 -2.05 -2.84
CA CYS A 67 6.04 -3.23 -3.60
C CYS A 67 7.45 -3.06 -4.19
N ARG A 68 7.75 -1.90 -4.79
CA ARG A 68 9.04 -1.62 -5.42
C ARG A 68 10.15 -1.35 -4.41
N GLU A 69 9.91 -0.43 -3.47
CA GLU A 69 10.96 0.11 -2.60
C GLU A 69 11.25 -0.76 -1.37
N PHE A 70 10.29 -1.60 -0.95
CA PHE A 70 10.44 -2.41 0.25
C PHE A 70 10.46 -3.91 -0.04
N LEU A 71 9.53 -4.41 -0.85
CA LEU A 71 9.42 -5.85 -1.10
C LEU A 71 10.36 -6.32 -2.22
N ALA A 72 10.71 -5.45 -3.17
CA ALA A 72 11.48 -5.78 -4.37
C ALA A 72 10.91 -7.02 -5.10
N ARG A 73 9.58 -7.04 -5.30
CA ARG A 73 8.86 -8.13 -5.98
C ARG A 73 7.90 -7.58 -7.04
N ASP A 74 7.83 -8.32 -8.15
CA ASP A 74 6.94 -8.01 -9.28
C ASP A 74 5.46 -8.26 -8.93
N PHE A 75 5.20 -9.22 -8.04
CA PHE A 75 3.85 -9.57 -7.58
C PHE A 75 3.76 -9.51 -6.06
N SER A 76 2.68 -8.91 -5.55
CA SER A 76 2.42 -8.75 -4.12
C SER A 76 0.94 -8.91 -3.80
N LEU A 77 0.64 -9.55 -2.66
CA LEU A 77 -0.71 -9.61 -2.12
C LEU A 77 -0.97 -8.40 -1.22
N VAL A 78 -2.03 -7.65 -1.52
CA VAL A 78 -2.50 -6.53 -0.69
C VAL A 78 -3.81 -6.91 0.00
N ILE A 79 -3.84 -6.81 1.33
CA ILE A 79 -5.06 -6.96 2.12
C ILE A 79 -5.62 -5.57 2.43
N TRP A 80 -6.78 -5.26 1.89
CA TRP A 80 -7.44 -3.96 2.09
C TRP A 80 -8.57 -4.06 3.12
N LEU A 81 -8.33 -3.56 4.33
CA LEU A 81 -9.30 -3.62 5.43
C LEU A 81 -10.13 -2.33 5.52
N VAL A 82 -11.44 -2.48 5.73
CA VAL A 82 -12.40 -1.36 5.87
C VAL A 82 -13.37 -1.63 7.02
N PRO A 83 -13.93 -0.59 7.66
CA PRO A 83 -14.72 -0.76 8.88
C PRO A 83 -16.19 -1.13 8.63
N SER A 84 -16.66 -1.13 7.37
CA SER A 84 -18.05 -1.48 7.04
C SER A 84 -18.21 -2.00 5.62
N ASN A 85 -19.28 -2.79 5.40
CA ASN A 85 -19.63 -3.31 4.08
C ASN A 85 -19.95 -2.19 3.08
N ALA A 86 -20.55 -1.08 3.52
CA ALA A 86 -20.83 0.05 2.64
C ALA A 86 -19.53 0.64 2.04
N ILE A 87 -18.49 0.80 2.86
CA ILE A 87 -17.18 1.27 2.40
C ILE A 87 -16.49 0.21 1.54
N LEU A 88 -16.67 -1.08 1.87
CA LEU A 88 -16.17 -2.21 1.08
C LEU A 88 -16.74 -2.18 -0.33
N GLU A 89 -18.07 -2.16 -0.47
CA GLU A 89 -18.74 -2.17 -1.78
C GLU A 89 -18.37 -0.94 -2.61
N GLN A 90 -18.35 0.25 -1.99
CA GLN A 90 -17.95 1.47 -2.69
C GLN A 90 -16.52 1.36 -3.22
N THR A 91 -15.58 0.95 -2.36
CA THR A 91 -14.16 0.86 -2.74
C THR A 91 -13.94 -0.22 -3.78
N TYR A 92 -14.57 -1.38 -3.62
CA TYR A 92 -14.49 -2.50 -4.56
C TYR A 92 -15.00 -2.10 -5.95
N ASN A 93 -16.17 -1.46 -6.04
CA ASN A 93 -16.71 -1.01 -7.32
C ASN A 93 -15.81 0.02 -8.01
N CYS A 94 -15.23 0.96 -7.24
CA CYS A 94 -14.24 1.91 -7.75
C CYS A 94 -12.93 1.24 -8.22
N LEU A 95 -12.55 0.09 -7.66
CA LEU A 95 -11.37 -0.66 -8.09
C LEU A 95 -11.68 -1.61 -9.26
N GLN A 96 -12.94 -1.99 -9.49
CA GLN A 96 -13.35 -2.78 -10.65
C GLN A 96 -13.56 -1.92 -11.91
N ASP A 97 -13.94 -0.66 -11.76
CA ASP A 97 -14.14 0.26 -12.88
C ASP A 97 -12.81 0.69 -13.51
N ALA A 98 -12.53 0.21 -14.73
CA ALA A 98 -11.33 0.53 -15.51
C ALA A 98 -11.12 2.03 -15.79
N SER A 99 -12.18 2.84 -15.73
CA SER A 99 -12.10 4.29 -15.92
C SER A 99 -11.86 5.07 -14.62
N HIS A 100 -11.96 4.39 -13.47
CA HIS A 100 -11.84 5.05 -12.18
C HIS A 100 -10.36 5.29 -11.83
N PRO A 101 -9.99 6.46 -11.26
CA PRO A 101 -8.59 6.79 -10.97
C PRO A 101 -7.83 5.73 -10.16
N TYR A 102 -8.47 5.10 -9.18
CA TYR A 102 -7.84 4.05 -8.37
C TYR A 102 -7.37 2.86 -9.22
N ARG A 103 -8.22 2.45 -10.17
CA ARG A 103 -7.93 1.33 -11.07
C ARG A 103 -6.85 1.70 -12.07
N ILE A 104 -6.94 2.88 -12.69
CA ILE A 104 -5.92 3.39 -13.62
C ILE A 104 -4.53 3.39 -12.98
N ILE A 105 -4.41 3.95 -11.77
CA ILE A 105 -3.12 4.03 -11.06
C ILE A 105 -2.50 2.66 -10.83
N LEU A 106 -3.31 1.67 -10.44
CA LEU A 106 -2.83 0.33 -10.14
C LEU A 106 -2.51 -0.45 -11.44
N GLU A 107 -3.36 -0.36 -12.45
CA GLU A 107 -3.11 -1.01 -13.76
C GLU A 107 -1.84 -0.50 -14.42
N GLU A 108 -1.63 0.83 -14.43
CA GLU A 108 -0.40 1.43 -14.95
C GLU A 108 0.84 1.02 -14.15
N ALA A 109 0.71 0.85 -12.83
CA ALA A 109 1.85 0.50 -11.99
C ALA A 109 2.25 -0.98 -12.06
N PHE A 110 1.34 -1.84 -12.51
CA PHE A 110 1.52 -3.30 -12.58
C PHE A 110 1.36 -3.84 -14.01
N ASP A 111 1.48 -2.99 -15.04
CA ASP A 111 1.44 -3.37 -16.46
C ASP A 111 0.22 -4.21 -16.86
N GLY A 112 -0.95 -3.95 -16.28
CA GLY A 112 -2.16 -4.74 -16.54
C GLY A 112 -2.36 -5.96 -15.62
N HIS A 113 -1.37 -6.30 -14.79
CA HIS A 113 -1.37 -7.47 -13.92
C HIS A 113 -2.00 -7.16 -12.57
N LEU A 114 -3.31 -6.88 -12.57
CA LEU A 114 -4.07 -6.53 -11.37
C LEU A 114 -5.33 -7.40 -11.22
N GLU A 115 -5.41 -8.12 -10.10
CA GLU A 115 -6.61 -8.84 -9.68
C GLU A 115 -7.16 -8.24 -8.39
N VAL A 116 -8.45 -7.88 -8.38
CA VAL A 116 -9.14 -7.33 -7.21
C VAL A 116 -10.29 -8.25 -6.87
N MET A 117 -10.29 -8.76 -5.64
CA MET A 117 -11.28 -9.72 -5.17
C MET A 117 -11.81 -9.35 -3.79
N LYS A 118 -13.05 -9.78 -3.51
CA LYS A 118 -13.53 -9.87 -2.13
C LYS A 118 -13.00 -11.14 -1.48
N VAL A 119 -13.00 -11.16 -0.14
CA VAL A 119 -12.51 -12.30 0.62
C VAL A 119 -13.25 -13.59 0.26
N GLU A 120 -14.57 -13.51 0.08
CA GLU A 120 -15.42 -14.66 -0.30
C GLU A 120 -14.97 -15.30 -1.62
N ASP A 121 -14.67 -14.48 -2.63
CA ASP A 121 -14.18 -14.94 -3.93
C ASP A 121 -12.75 -15.50 -3.80
N ALA A 122 -11.89 -14.83 -3.04
CA ALA A 122 -10.49 -15.22 -2.84
C ALA A 122 -10.34 -16.60 -2.19
N LEU A 123 -11.25 -17.00 -1.30
CA LEU A 123 -11.24 -18.33 -0.66
C LEU A 123 -11.46 -19.47 -1.66
N SER A 124 -12.06 -19.18 -2.82
CA SER A 124 -12.30 -20.16 -3.88
C SER A 124 -11.14 -20.27 -4.88
N VAL A 125 -10.17 -19.36 -4.81
CA VAL A 125 -9.03 -19.31 -5.74
C VAL A 125 -8.01 -20.39 -5.38
N SER A 126 -7.72 -21.27 -6.34
CA SER A 126 -6.71 -22.31 -6.17
C SER A 126 -5.29 -21.73 -6.25
N LYS A 127 -4.31 -22.34 -5.56
CA LYS A 127 -2.89 -21.93 -5.63
C LYS A 127 -2.33 -21.82 -7.05
N GLY A 128 -2.89 -22.55 -8.02
CA GLY A 128 -2.45 -22.50 -9.42
C GLY A 128 -2.70 -21.14 -10.09
N THR A 129 -3.79 -20.46 -9.73
CA THR A 129 -4.17 -19.16 -10.31
C THR A 129 -3.23 -18.04 -9.83
N MET A 130 -2.78 -18.10 -8.57
CA MET A 130 -1.85 -17.10 -8.01
C MET A 130 -0.42 -17.22 -8.55
N GLN A 131 -0.07 -18.35 -9.17
CA GLN A 131 1.25 -18.59 -9.79
C GLN A 131 1.22 -18.43 -11.31
N SER A 132 0.04 -18.27 -11.91
CA SER A 132 -0.16 -18.21 -13.36
C SER A 132 -0.40 -16.80 -13.88
N ILE A 133 -0.20 -15.77 -13.06
CA ILE A 133 -0.02 -14.41 -13.58
C ILE A 133 1.36 -14.44 -14.27
N PRO A 134 1.42 -14.36 -15.61
CA PRO A 134 2.65 -14.58 -16.36
C PRO A 134 3.74 -13.56 -16.01
#